data_AF-A0A8T5K0A2-F1
#
_entry.id   AF-A0A8T5K0A2-F1
#
_cell.length_a   1.000
_cell.length_b   1.000
_cell.length_c   1.000
_cell.angle_alpha   90.00
_cell.angle_beta   90.00
_cell.angle_gamma   90.00
#
_symmetry.space_group_name_H-M   'P 1'
#
loop_
_entity.id
_entity.type
_entity.pdbx_description
1 polymer ?
#
loop_
_entity_poly.entity_id
_entity_poly.type
_entity_poly.pdbx_seq_one_letter_code
_entity_poly.pdbx_strand_id
1 'polypeptide(L)'
;MKKIMFGISFLVVIMISSCSPEMSQRYDLGITSNECIDLDGDGFGDECPLGIDCNDEDDSRWFWRPFYLDEDQDSYGAEELVTFECWGNFENSQYPLDEMAFNKLDCEDLNRNINPGAKEICGNGVDENCDGFDLRCLKK
;
A
#
# COMPACT_ATOMS: atom_id res chain seq x y z
N MET A 1 50.04 7.83 -64.05
CA MET A 1 49.11 6.97 -64.81
C MET A 1 48.53 5.91 -63.89
N LYS A 2 47.20 5.84 -63.85
CA LYS A 2 46.33 4.69 -63.50
C LYS A 2 46.63 3.83 -62.24
N LYS A 3 45.70 4.01 -61.26
CA LYS A 3 44.98 3.04 -60.43
C LYS A 3 45.75 1.87 -59.80
N ILE A 4 45.84 1.89 -58.46
CA ILE A 4 46.03 0.70 -57.63
C ILE A 4 44.93 0.71 -56.56
N MET A 5 44.08 -0.33 -56.60
CA MET A 5 43.11 -0.72 -55.57
C MET A 5 43.84 -1.09 -54.28
N PHE A 6 43.27 -0.81 -53.09
CA PHE A 6 43.16 -1.77 -51.97
C PHE A 6 42.42 -1.16 -50.76
N GLY A 7 41.52 -1.97 -50.18
CA GLY A 7 41.19 -1.94 -48.75
C GLY A 7 40.12 -0.95 -48.29
N ILE A 8 38.87 -1.41 -48.20
CA ILE A 8 37.84 -0.75 -47.39
C ILE A 8 38.22 -0.98 -45.92
N SER A 9 38.56 0.09 -45.21
CA SER A 9 38.64 0.10 -43.75
C SER A 9 37.76 1.23 -43.25
N PHE A 10 36.61 0.87 -42.68
CA PHE A 10 35.62 1.79 -42.14
C PHE A 10 36.07 2.19 -40.73
N LEU A 11 36.42 3.46 -40.54
CA LEU A 11 36.53 4.05 -39.21
C LEU A 11 35.82 5.41 -39.23
N VAL A 12 34.54 5.38 -38.84
CA VAL A 12 33.78 6.59 -38.49
C VAL A 12 33.90 6.76 -36.99
N VAL A 13 34.75 7.69 -36.55
CA VAL A 13 34.86 8.13 -35.15
C VAL A 13 33.82 9.23 -34.96
N ILE A 14 32.71 8.93 -34.27
CA ILE A 14 31.77 9.94 -33.78
C ILE A 14 32.15 10.27 -32.34
N MET A 15 32.52 11.54 -32.13
CA MET A 15 32.69 12.16 -30.83
C MET A 15 31.31 12.38 -30.20
N ILE A 16 31.00 11.67 -29.13
CA ILE A 16 29.94 12.03 -28.18
C ILE A 16 30.57 12.29 -26.81
N SER A 17 30.23 13.46 -26.29
CA SER A 17 30.77 14.11 -25.10
C SER A 17 30.21 13.49 -23.83
N SER A 18 31.11 13.08 -22.94
CA SER A 18 31.04 13.02 -21.46
C SER A 18 29.76 12.52 -20.77
N CYS A 19 29.62 11.19 -20.66
CA CYS A 19 29.49 10.52 -19.35
C CYS A 19 30.12 9.12 -19.48
N SER A 20 31.01 8.75 -18.54
CA SER A 20 31.92 7.60 -18.67
C SER A 20 31.18 6.26 -18.68
N PRO A 21 31.62 5.25 -19.46
CA PRO A 21 31.07 3.92 -19.43
C PRO A 21 31.78 3.09 -18.35
N GLU A 22 31.13 2.88 -17.21
CA GLU A 22 31.39 1.65 -16.44
C GLU A 22 30.23 0.69 -16.68
N MET A 23 30.51 -0.18 -17.64
CA MET A 23 29.77 -1.38 -17.93
C MET A 23 29.82 -2.30 -16.70
N SER A 24 28.91 -2.10 -15.75
CA SER A 24 28.54 -3.15 -14.81
C SER A 24 27.73 -4.17 -15.59
N GLN A 25 28.43 -5.17 -16.11
CA GLN A 25 27.81 -6.41 -16.56
C GLN A 25 27.15 -7.05 -15.33
N ARG A 26 25.86 -6.80 -15.11
CA ARG A 26 25.04 -7.84 -14.46
C ARG A 26 24.85 -8.92 -15.51
N TYR A 27 25.67 -9.95 -15.36
CA TYR A 27 25.56 -11.21 -16.04
C TYR A 27 24.10 -11.70 -15.97
N ASP A 28 23.45 -11.74 -17.13
CA ASP A 28 22.29 -12.57 -17.37
C ASP A 28 22.76 -14.04 -17.35
N LEU A 29 22.87 -14.59 -16.14
CA LEU A 29 23.14 -15.99 -15.87
C LEU A 29 21.86 -16.62 -15.33
N GLY A 30 20.85 -16.79 -16.18
CA GLY A 30 19.77 -17.74 -15.95
C GLY A 30 19.14 -17.68 -14.56
N ILE A 31 18.62 -16.52 -14.17
CA ILE A 31 17.80 -16.41 -12.97
C ILE A 31 16.43 -17.01 -13.29
N THR A 32 16.30 -18.31 -13.04
CA THR A 32 15.06 -18.91 -12.54
C THR A 32 15.18 -18.96 -11.02
N SER A 33 15.04 -17.83 -10.34
CA SER A 33 15.03 -17.76 -8.88
C SER A 33 13.81 -16.91 -8.53
N ASN A 34 12.72 -17.43 -7.98
CA ASN A 34 12.57 -18.15 -6.72
C ASN A 34 13.42 -17.61 -5.56
N GLU A 35 14.07 -16.46 -5.71
CA GLU A 35 14.80 -15.75 -4.67
C GLU A 35 14.02 -14.48 -4.34
N CYS A 36 13.73 -14.31 -3.05
CA CYS A 36 13.11 -13.13 -2.49
C CYS A 36 13.91 -11.87 -2.83
N ILE A 37 13.26 -10.91 -3.50
CA ILE A 37 13.77 -9.57 -3.73
C ILE A 37 13.19 -8.68 -2.63
N ASP A 38 13.98 -8.53 -1.58
CA ASP A 38 13.69 -7.74 -0.38
C ASP A 38 14.71 -6.59 -0.31
N LEU A 39 14.25 -5.36 -0.55
CA LEU A 39 15.11 -4.20 -0.74
C LEU A 39 15.39 -3.44 0.57
N ASP A 40 14.48 -3.47 1.52
CA ASP A 40 14.62 -2.82 2.83
C ASP A 40 15.03 -3.78 3.96
N GLY A 41 14.96 -5.10 3.71
CA GLY A 41 15.39 -6.15 4.61
C GLY A 41 14.33 -6.61 5.61
N ASP A 42 13.06 -6.29 5.41
CA ASP A 42 11.96 -6.63 6.32
C ASP A 42 11.36 -8.04 6.08
N GLY A 43 11.80 -8.69 4.99
CA GLY A 43 11.39 -10.02 4.56
C GLY A 43 10.15 -10.07 3.68
N PHE A 44 9.58 -8.92 3.32
CA PHE A 44 8.56 -8.73 2.28
C PHE A 44 9.22 -8.28 0.97
N GLY A 45 8.53 -8.49 -0.16
CA GLY A 45 9.05 -8.15 -1.48
C GLY A 45 8.60 -9.11 -2.57
N ASP A 46 9.20 -9.02 -3.75
CA ASP A 46 8.87 -9.90 -4.86
C ASP A 46 9.39 -11.33 -4.58
N GLU A 47 8.49 -12.30 -4.70
CA GLU A 47 8.74 -13.72 -4.38
C GLU A 47 9.26 -13.99 -2.95
N CYS A 48 8.95 -13.11 -1.98
CA CYS A 48 9.38 -13.26 -0.59
C CYS A 48 8.45 -14.13 0.26
N PRO A 49 8.98 -14.86 1.28
CA PRO A 49 8.18 -15.75 2.12
C PRO A 49 7.10 -15.06 2.95
N LEU A 50 7.30 -13.80 3.36
CA LEU A 50 6.35 -13.07 4.20
C LEU A 50 5.24 -12.40 3.38
N GLY A 51 5.49 -12.12 2.09
CA GLY A 51 4.50 -11.55 1.19
C GLY A 51 5.10 -10.46 0.30
N ILE A 52 4.22 -9.78 -0.43
CA ILE A 52 4.57 -8.61 -1.27
C ILE A 52 4.75 -7.40 -0.37
N ASP A 53 5.79 -6.62 -0.65
CA ASP A 53 6.05 -5.34 -0.01
C ASP A 53 5.39 -4.19 -0.80
N CYS A 54 4.82 -3.23 -0.09
CA CYS A 54 4.29 -2.01 -0.68
C CYS A 54 5.29 -0.85 -0.71
N ASN A 55 6.41 -0.94 0.03
CA ASN A 55 7.43 0.09 0.08
C ASN A 55 8.84 -0.47 0.33
N ASP A 56 9.51 -0.78 -0.78
CA ASP A 56 10.90 -1.27 -0.87
C ASP A 56 11.99 -0.36 -0.24
N GLU A 57 11.63 0.83 0.25
CA GLU A 57 12.56 1.79 0.86
C GLU A 57 12.38 1.93 2.40
N ASP A 58 11.36 1.31 3.00
CA ASP A 58 10.98 1.50 4.40
C ASP A 58 10.52 0.20 5.07
N ASP A 59 11.43 -0.42 5.84
CA ASP A 59 11.24 -1.70 6.57
C ASP A 59 10.10 -1.69 7.60
N SER A 60 9.46 -0.54 7.78
CA SER A 60 8.27 -0.36 8.60
C SER A 60 6.96 -0.43 7.83
N ARG A 61 6.96 -0.67 6.51
CA ARG A 61 5.80 -0.47 5.61
C ARG A 61 5.66 -1.57 4.55
N TRP A 62 4.96 -2.66 4.88
CA TRP A 62 4.92 -3.85 4.03
C TRP A 62 3.53 -4.30 3.52
N PHE A 63 2.43 -3.67 3.95
CA PHE A 63 1.09 -4.09 3.53
C PHE A 63 0.16 -2.95 3.14
N TRP A 64 -0.60 -3.14 2.06
CA TRP A 64 -1.67 -2.21 1.67
C TRP A 64 -2.87 -2.31 2.63
N ARG A 65 -3.24 -1.18 3.23
CA ARG A 65 -4.37 -1.07 4.15
C ARG A 65 -5.47 -0.17 3.57
N PRO A 66 -6.75 -0.61 3.57
CA PRO A 66 -7.86 0.26 3.20
C PRO A 66 -8.20 1.27 4.30
N PHE A 67 -8.62 2.45 3.89
CA PHE A 67 -9.13 3.52 4.74
C PHE A 67 -10.54 3.90 4.31
N TYR A 68 -11.39 4.10 5.30
CA TYR A 68 -12.79 4.48 5.15
C TYR A 68 -12.99 5.85 5.80
N LEU A 69 -13.90 6.65 5.24
CA LEU A 69 -14.29 7.93 5.82
C LEU A 69 -14.87 7.70 7.23
N ASP A 70 -14.48 8.54 8.19
CA ASP A 70 -15.00 8.60 9.56
C ASP A 70 -15.36 10.08 9.83
N GLU A 71 -16.58 10.48 9.45
CA GLU A 71 -16.99 11.90 9.45
C GLU A 71 -17.35 12.41 10.86
N ASP A 72 -17.77 11.52 11.77
CA ASP A 72 -18.16 11.87 13.13
C ASP A 72 -17.10 11.61 14.22
N GLN A 73 -15.96 11.03 13.83
CA GLN A 73 -14.77 10.83 14.63
C GLN A 73 -14.97 9.88 15.81
N ASP A 74 -15.59 8.72 15.55
CA ASP A 74 -15.81 7.68 16.54
C ASP A 74 -14.96 6.42 16.35
N SER A 75 -14.03 6.45 15.39
CA SER A 75 -13.09 5.39 15.01
C SER A 75 -13.70 4.26 14.18
N TYR A 76 -14.94 4.40 13.74
CA TYR A 76 -15.58 3.50 12.78
C TYR A 76 -15.82 4.26 11.49
N GLY A 77 -15.56 3.58 10.37
CA GLY A 77 -15.75 4.18 9.06
C GLY A 77 -17.00 3.64 8.39
N ALA A 78 -17.55 4.43 7.47
CA ALA A 78 -18.69 4.03 6.65
C ALA A 78 -18.30 3.18 5.43
N GLU A 79 -19.25 2.93 4.54
CA GLU A 79 -19.04 2.08 3.36
C GLU A 79 -18.10 2.69 2.30
N GLU A 80 -17.80 4.00 2.38
CA GLU A 80 -16.97 4.69 1.40
C GLU A 80 -15.48 4.44 1.64
N LEU A 81 -14.89 3.60 0.78
CA LEU A 81 -13.45 3.44 0.69
C LEU A 81 -12.83 4.73 0.11
N VAL A 82 -11.96 5.37 0.88
CA VAL A 82 -11.29 6.61 0.46
C VAL A 82 -9.97 6.31 -0.25
N THR A 83 -9.11 5.48 0.35
CA THR A 83 -7.77 5.18 -0.19
C THR A 83 -7.24 3.81 0.27
N PHE A 84 -6.18 3.35 -0.39
CA PHE A 84 -5.29 2.31 0.11
C PHE A 84 -3.92 2.93 0.37
N GLU A 85 -3.43 2.82 1.60
CA GLU A 85 -2.09 3.29 1.95
C GLU A 85 -1.19 2.13 2.30
N CYS A 86 0.09 2.29 2.00
CA CYS A 86 1.12 1.36 2.43
C CYS A 86 1.31 1.53 3.95
N TRP A 87 1.08 0.46 4.70
CA TRP A 87 1.07 0.43 6.15
C TRP A 87 1.99 -0.67 6.67
N GLY A 88 2.38 -0.58 7.95
CA GLY A 88 3.16 -1.61 8.62
C GLY A 88 3.19 -1.35 10.13
N ASN A 89 4.38 -1.16 10.70
CA ASN A 89 4.50 -0.97 12.15
C ASN A 89 3.85 0.36 12.59
N PHE A 90 3.27 0.37 13.79
CA PHE A 90 2.50 1.52 14.29
C PHE A 90 3.38 2.67 14.78
N GLU A 91 4.70 2.49 14.88
CA GLU A 91 5.59 3.44 15.55
C GLU A 91 5.80 4.73 14.77
N ASN A 92 5.48 4.74 13.47
CA ASN A 92 5.66 5.92 12.62
C ASN A 92 4.45 6.29 11.75
N SER A 93 3.24 5.85 12.13
CA SER A 93 2.00 6.25 11.44
C SER A 93 1.59 7.67 11.82
N GLN A 94 2.32 8.67 11.31
CA GLN A 94 1.91 10.07 11.33
C GLN A 94 0.87 10.33 10.24
N TYR A 95 -0.30 9.70 10.35
CA TYR A 95 -1.46 10.03 9.53
C TYR A 95 -2.52 10.72 10.40
N PRO A 96 -3.16 11.79 9.92
CA PRO A 96 -4.34 12.36 10.57
C PRO A 96 -5.47 11.33 10.48
N LEU A 97 -5.59 10.52 11.53
CA LEU A 97 -6.63 9.50 11.72
C LEU A 97 -7.94 10.11 12.23
N ASP A 98 -8.05 11.43 12.26
CA ASP A 98 -9.23 12.13 12.77
C ASP A 98 -10.40 12.15 11.78
N GLU A 99 -10.19 11.81 10.51
CA GLU A 99 -11.24 11.73 9.48
C GLU A 99 -11.28 10.35 8.78
N MET A 100 -10.56 9.34 9.30
CA MET A 100 -10.48 8.03 8.67
C MET A 100 -10.39 6.87 9.67
N ALA A 101 -11.06 5.77 9.32
CA ALA A 101 -11.01 4.51 10.04
C ALA A 101 -10.45 3.36 9.20
N PHE A 102 -9.95 2.33 9.88
CA PHE A 102 -9.43 1.10 9.26
C PHE A 102 -10.48 0.01 9.04
N ASN A 103 -11.74 0.34 9.28
CA ASN A 103 -12.87 -0.57 9.21
C ASN A 103 -14.05 0.17 8.56
N LYS A 104 -15.00 -0.61 8.05
CA LYS A 104 -16.22 -0.11 7.39
C LYS A 104 -17.48 -0.57 8.12
N LEU A 105 -17.45 -0.43 9.45
CA LEU A 105 -18.46 -1.01 10.33
C LEU A 105 -19.48 0.01 10.83
N ASP A 106 -19.30 1.29 10.50
CA ASP A 106 -20.26 2.31 10.89
C ASP A 106 -21.50 2.27 10.00
N CYS A 107 -22.67 2.31 10.66
CA CYS A 107 -23.97 2.37 10.03
C CYS A 107 -24.53 3.81 9.94
N GLU A 108 -23.96 4.79 10.66
CA GLU A 108 -24.39 6.19 10.64
C GLU A 108 -23.21 7.17 10.87
N ASP A 109 -22.41 7.40 9.82
CA ASP A 109 -21.17 8.22 9.76
C ASP A 109 -21.29 9.69 10.21
N LEU A 110 -22.50 10.15 10.54
CA LEU A 110 -22.78 11.52 10.97
C LEU A 110 -23.14 11.61 12.46
N ASN A 111 -23.12 10.48 13.19
CA ASN A 111 -23.52 10.41 14.58
C ASN A 111 -22.67 9.44 15.40
N ARG A 112 -21.65 10.01 16.06
CA ARG A 112 -20.69 9.35 16.95
C ARG A 112 -21.24 8.47 18.09
N ASN A 113 -22.55 8.47 18.28
CA ASN A 113 -23.25 7.64 19.27
C ASN A 113 -23.90 6.40 18.65
N ILE A 114 -23.79 6.22 17.33
CA ILE A 114 -24.28 5.07 16.58
C ILE A 114 -23.06 4.47 15.88
N ASN A 115 -22.53 3.38 16.42
CA ASN A 115 -21.37 2.66 15.93
C ASN A 115 -21.25 1.31 16.65
N PRO A 116 -20.43 0.36 16.17
CA PRO A 116 -20.23 -0.95 16.82
C PRO A 116 -19.88 -0.96 18.31
N GLY A 117 -19.34 0.14 18.85
CA GLY A 117 -19.04 0.29 20.27
C GLY A 117 -20.16 0.90 21.11
N ALA A 118 -21.22 1.41 20.48
CA ALA A 118 -22.29 2.12 21.16
C ALA A 118 -23.19 1.16 21.97
N LYS A 119 -23.88 1.75 22.94
CA LYS A 119 -24.81 1.03 23.80
C LYS A 119 -26.23 1.20 23.32
N GLU A 120 -26.86 0.07 23.05
CA GLU A 120 -28.29 -0.04 22.76
C GLU A 120 -29.21 0.67 23.77
N ILE A 121 -30.10 1.51 23.24
CA ILE A 121 -31.24 2.10 23.92
C ILE A 121 -32.46 1.26 23.58
N CYS A 122 -32.69 0.24 24.40
CA CYS A 122 -33.63 -0.80 24.05
C CYS A 122 -35.03 -0.29 23.64
N GLY A 123 -35.51 -0.74 22.49
CA GLY A 123 -36.86 -0.53 22.00
C GLY A 123 -37.16 0.90 21.53
N ASN A 124 -36.13 1.70 21.25
CA ASN A 124 -36.30 3.03 20.66
C ASN A 124 -36.42 3.00 19.12
N GLY A 125 -36.20 1.84 18.49
CA GLY A 125 -36.24 1.66 17.04
C GLY A 125 -34.96 2.03 16.31
N VAL A 126 -33.86 2.30 17.01
CA VAL A 126 -32.54 2.60 16.48
C VAL A 126 -31.60 1.43 16.80
N ASP A 127 -30.73 1.10 15.86
CA ASP A 127 -29.63 0.15 16.04
C ASP A 127 -28.41 1.00 16.38
N GLU A 128 -28.12 1.21 17.66
CA GLU A 128 -26.99 2.03 18.05
C GLU A 128 -25.67 1.30 17.82
N ASN A 129 -25.64 -0.01 18.02
CA ASN A 129 -24.42 -0.79 17.95
C ASN A 129 -24.10 -1.36 16.55
N CYS A 130 -24.84 -0.95 15.52
CA CYS A 130 -24.69 -1.40 14.14
C CYS A 130 -24.65 -2.94 13.97
N ASP A 131 -25.35 -3.69 14.85
CA ASP A 131 -25.39 -5.16 14.78
C ASP A 131 -26.52 -5.69 13.88
N GLY A 132 -27.34 -4.78 13.34
CA GLY A 132 -28.49 -5.03 12.49
C GLY A 132 -29.81 -5.08 13.26
N PHE A 133 -29.83 -4.84 14.58
CA PHE A 133 -31.01 -5.01 15.42
C PHE A 133 -31.09 -4.03 16.59
N ASP A 134 -32.21 -3.31 16.71
CA ASP A 134 -32.60 -2.66 17.99
C ASP A 134 -32.85 -3.71 19.09
N LEU A 135 -32.17 -3.54 20.23
CA LEU A 135 -32.36 -4.36 21.41
C LEU A 135 -33.79 -4.28 21.95
N ARG A 136 -34.51 -5.40 21.97
CA ARG A 136 -35.85 -5.45 22.58
C ARG A 136 -35.79 -5.49 24.11
N CYS A 137 -36.40 -4.52 24.79
CA CYS A 137 -36.59 -4.63 26.23
C CYS A 137 -37.66 -5.69 26.58
N LEU A 138 -37.36 -6.59 27.52
CA LEU A 138 -38.38 -7.37 28.19
C LEU A 138 -39.05 -6.49 29.26
N LYS A 139 -40.34 -6.18 29.09
CA LYS A 139 -41.14 -5.67 30.20
C LYS A 139 -41.23 -6.77 31.25
N LYS A 140 -40.63 -6.53 32.42
CA LYS A 140 -40.82 -7.38 33.60
C LYS A 140 -42.24 -7.28 34.12
#